data_AF-A0AAD4QYK9-F1
#
_entry.id   AF-A0AAD4QYK9-F1
#
_cell.length_a   1.000
_cell.length_b   1.000
_cell.length_c   1.000
_cell.angle_alpha   90.00
_cell.angle_beta   90.00
_cell.angle_gamma   90.00
#
_symmetry.space_group_name_H-M   'P 1'
#
loop_
_entity.id
_entity.type
_entity.pdbx_description
1 polymer ?
#
loop_
_entity_poly.entity_id
_entity_poly.type
_entity_poly.pdbx_seq_one_letter_code
_entity_poly.pdbx_strand_id
1 'polypeptide(L)'
;MNFGVGNANATTYHEYTNYELKNVTKEGFVQRLSLLLHHILDPELPENGLLTEVYHIDPKGENGGAVYYELPEFDGNMRELTTRALLKEMHQQTPEYYTVSGGIILLSS
;
A
#
# COMPACT_ATOMS: atom_id res chain seq x y z
N MET A 1 6.91 5.30 -29.28
CA MET A 1 8.03 5.82 -28.47
C MET A 1 8.50 4.69 -27.56
N ASN A 2 9.80 4.37 -27.55
CA ASN A 2 10.36 3.27 -26.76
C ASN A 2 10.97 3.85 -25.48
N PHE A 3 10.34 3.60 -24.33
CA PHE A 3 10.71 4.20 -23.04
C PHE A 3 11.92 3.55 -22.36
N GLY A 4 12.49 2.51 -22.99
CA GLY A 4 13.43 1.61 -22.32
C GLY A 4 12.71 0.76 -21.27
N VAL A 5 13.32 -0.36 -20.90
CA VAL A 5 12.79 -1.21 -19.81
C VAL A 5 13.00 -0.47 -18.47
N GLY A 6 11.98 -0.47 -17.61
CA GLY A 6 12.04 0.15 -16.28
C GLY A 6 10.90 -0.29 -15.38
N ASN A 7 11.09 -0.15 -14.07
CA ASN A 7 10.16 -0.56 -13.02
C ASN A 7 9.81 0.64 -12.13
N ALA A 8 8.57 0.69 -11.66
CA ALA A 8 8.14 1.57 -10.59
C ALA A 8 7.46 0.73 -9.51
N ASN A 9 7.67 1.09 -8.26
CA ASN A 9 7.06 0.40 -7.12
C ASN A 9 6.70 1.42 -6.02
N ALA A 10 5.75 1.06 -5.16
CA ALA A 10 5.41 1.80 -3.96
C ALA A 10 5.34 0.84 -2.77
N THR A 11 5.79 1.28 -1.61
CA THR A 11 5.75 0.46 -0.38
C THR A 11 5.44 1.34 0.81
N THR A 12 4.42 0.96 1.57
CA THR A 12 3.96 1.68 2.76
C THR A 12 4.58 1.06 4.01
N TYR A 13 5.33 1.88 4.74
CA TYR A 13 5.80 1.58 6.09
C TYR A 13 4.90 2.29 7.12
N HIS A 14 5.20 2.17 8.41
CA HIS A 14 4.39 2.81 9.45
C HIS A 14 4.46 4.35 9.38
N GLU A 15 5.65 4.91 9.12
CA GLU A 15 5.88 6.36 9.21
C GLU A 15 5.97 7.06 7.85
N TYR A 16 6.10 6.29 6.76
CA TYR A 16 6.29 6.85 5.43
C TYR A 16 5.87 5.87 4.34
N THR A 17 5.57 6.40 3.16
CA THR A 17 5.41 5.63 1.92
C THR A 17 6.59 5.93 1.00
N ASN A 18 7.28 4.87 0.56
CA ASN A 18 8.41 4.96 -0.35
C ASN A 18 7.95 4.68 -1.78
N TYR A 19 8.25 5.59 -2.70
CA TYR A 19 8.03 5.41 -4.14
C TYR A 19 9.37 5.23 -4.84
N GLU A 20 9.57 4.10 -5.50
CA GLU A 20 10.80 3.77 -6.22
C GLU A 20 10.58 3.80 -7.73
N LEU A 21 11.50 4.45 -8.46
CA LEU A 21 11.52 4.46 -9.91
C LEU A 21 12.91 4.08 -10.42
N LYS A 22 12.98 3.05 -11.26
CA LYS A 22 14.19 2.56 -11.92
C LYS A 22 13.97 2.57 -13.43
N ASN A 23 14.88 3.18 -14.19
CA ASN A 23 14.82 3.16 -15.64
C ASN A 23 16.22 2.98 -16.24
N VAL A 24 16.31 2.24 -17.36
CA VAL A 24 17.59 1.99 -18.02
C VAL A 24 18.11 3.22 -18.77
N THR A 25 17.21 4.05 -19.31
CA THR A 25 17.58 5.27 -20.06
C THR A 25 17.22 6.53 -19.28
N LYS A 26 18.02 7.59 -19.48
CA LYS A 26 17.78 8.91 -18.86
C LYS A 26 16.51 9.55 -19.38
N GLU A 27 16.26 9.47 -20.68
CA GLU A 27 15.10 10.08 -21.33
C GLU A 27 13.79 9.46 -20.82
N GLY A 28 13.75 8.13 -20.71
CA GLY A 28 12.62 7.42 -20.13
C GLY A 28 12.47 7.69 -18.63
N PHE A 29 13.58 7.87 -17.90
CA PHE A 29 13.55 8.24 -16.48
C PHE A 29 12.87 9.60 -16.27
N VAL A 30 13.27 10.64 -17.00
CA VAL A 30 12.71 12.00 -16.83
C VAL A 30 11.21 12.03 -17.14
N GLN A 31 10.77 11.31 -18.17
CA GLN A 31 9.36 11.22 -18.54
C GLN A 31 8.54 10.52 -17.45
N ARG A 32 9.01 9.37 -16.97
CA ARG A 32 8.33 8.60 -15.91
C ARG A 32 8.37 9.30 -14.56
N LEU A 33 9.45 10.02 -14.26
CA LEU A 33 9.57 10.82 -13.03
C LEU A 33 8.51 11.91 -12.98
N SER A 34 8.30 12.62 -14.09
CA SER A 34 7.26 13.65 -14.18
C SER A 34 5.86 13.07 -13.91
N LEU A 35 5.56 11.90 -14.48
CA LEU A 35 4.31 11.18 -14.24
C LEU A 35 4.16 10.74 -12.78
N LEU A 36 5.20 10.12 -12.21
CA LEU A 36 5.20 9.68 -10.81
C LEU A 36 4.97 10.85 -9.85
N LEU A 37 5.66 11.98 -10.07
CA LEU A 37 5.50 13.17 -9.23
C LEU A 37 4.10 13.76 -9.34
N HIS A 38 3.49 13.75 -10.52
CA HIS A 38 2.09 14.17 -10.68
C HIS A 38 1.15 13.29 -9.84
N HIS A 39 1.32 11.96 -9.87
CA HIS A 39 0.49 11.04 -9.08
C HIS A 39 0.69 11.18 -7.56
N ILE A 40 1.82 11.71 -7.11
CA ILE A 40 2.10 11.94 -5.68
C ILE A 40 1.61 13.32 -5.22
N LEU A 41 1.86 14.36 -6.02
CA LEU A 41 1.64 15.76 -5.61
C LEU A 41 0.26 16.28 -5.99
N ASP A 42 -0.37 15.71 -7.01
CA ASP A 42 -1.69 16.11 -7.52
C ASP A 42 -2.49 14.85 -7.93
N PRO A 43 -2.83 13.98 -6.95
CA PRO A 43 -3.48 12.71 -7.24
C PRO A 43 -4.93 12.91 -7.68
N GLU A 44 -5.33 12.22 -8.75
CA GLU A 44 -6.74 11.96 -9.02
C GLU A 44 -7.20 10.80 -8.14
N LEU A 45 -8.24 11.02 -7.34
CA LEU A 45 -8.85 9.99 -6.47
C LEU A 45 -10.29 9.71 -6.91
N PRO A 46 -10.50 9.13 -8.11
CA PRO A 46 -11.83 8.87 -8.59
C PRO A 46 -12.48 7.75 -7.77
N GLU A 47 -13.79 7.87 -7.53
CA GLU A 47 -14.54 6.96 -6.64
C GLU A 47 -14.44 5.49 -7.10
N ASN A 48 -14.49 5.24 -8.41
CA ASN A 48 -14.33 3.90 -8.96
C ASN A 48 -12.93 3.31 -8.70
N GLY A 49 -11.88 4.15 -8.67
CA GLY A 49 -10.53 3.74 -8.31
C GLY A 49 -10.43 3.33 -6.84
N LEU A 50 -11.09 4.07 -5.94
CA LEU A 50 -11.15 3.70 -4.52
C LEU A 50 -11.87 2.35 -4.31
N LEU A 51 -12.96 2.09 -5.05
CA LEU A 51 -13.69 0.83 -4.95
C LEU A 51 -12.85 -0.36 -5.40
N THR A 52 -12.11 -0.24 -6.52
CA THR A 52 -11.29 -1.35 -7.02
C THR A 52 -10.01 -1.56 -6.22
N GLU A 53 -9.38 -0.48 -5.75
CA GLU A 53 -8.09 -0.57 -5.07
C GLU A 53 -8.24 -0.85 -3.57
N VAL A 54 -9.21 -0.25 -2.87
CA VAL A 54 -9.28 -0.34 -1.41
C VAL A 54 -10.24 -1.44 -0.97
N TYR A 55 -11.55 -1.21 -1.15
CA TYR A 55 -12.58 -2.11 -0.69
C TYR A 55 -13.93 -1.82 -1.37
N HIS A 56 -14.63 -2.89 -1.75
CA HIS A 56 -16.02 -2.86 -2.17
C HIS A 56 -16.71 -4.20 -1.85
N ILE A 57 -18.05 -4.19 -1.93
CA ILE A 57 -18.88 -5.39 -1.99
C ILE A 57 -19.45 -5.46 -3.41
N ASP A 58 -19.23 -6.57 -4.10
CA ASP A 58 -19.71 -6.77 -5.45
C ASP A 58 -21.24 -7.04 -5.48
N PRO A 59 -21.90 -7.03 -6.66
CA PRO A 59 -23.33 -7.31 -6.76
C PRO A 59 -23.76 -8.70 -6.31
N LYS A 60 -22.83 -9.65 -6.09
CA LYS A 60 -23.10 -10.98 -5.53
C LYS A 60 -22.98 -11.01 -4.01
N GLY A 61 -22.54 -9.91 -3.39
CA GLY A 61 -22.31 -9.80 -1.95
C GLY A 61 -20.90 -10.23 -1.52
N GLU A 62 -19.95 -10.35 -2.44
CA GLU A 62 -18.57 -10.75 -2.16
C GLU A 62 -17.67 -9.54 -1.88
N ASN A 63 -16.79 -9.64 -0.88
CA ASN A 63 -15.81 -8.60 -0.56
C ASN A 63 -14.67 -8.60 -1.61
N GLY A 64 -14.28 -7.41 -2.07
CA GLY A 64 -13.16 -7.25 -2.99
C GLY A 64 -12.43 -5.93 -2.83
N GLY A 65 -11.27 -5.83 -3.48
CA GLY A 65 -10.36 -4.68 -3.40
C GLY A 65 -8.92 -5.17 -3.37
N ALA A 66 -8.02 -4.51 -4.10
CA ALA A 66 -6.61 -4.91 -4.15
C ALA A 66 -5.99 -4.96 -2.75
N VAL A 67 -6.11 -3.87 -1.98
CA VAL A 67 -5.64 -3.77 -0.58
C VAL A 67 -6.34 -4.79 0.31
N TYR A 68 -7.66 -4.96 0.18
CA TYR A 68 -8.41 -5.97 0.95
C TYR A 68 -7.81 -7.37 0.79
N TYR A 69 -7.41 -7.77 -0.43
CA TYR A 69 -6.82 -9.07 -0.68
C TYR A 69 -5.39 -9.23 -0.15
N GLU A 70 -4.68 -8.13 0.12
CA GLU A 70 -3.34 -8.14 0.74
C GLU A 70 -3.41 -8.33 2.27
N LEU A 71 -4.50 -7.89 2.92
CA LEU A 71 -4.65 -7.93 4.38
C LEU A 71 -4.43 -9.29 5.05
N PRO A 72 -4.84 -10.44 4.47
CA PRO A 72 -4.57 -11.76 5.05
C PRO A 72 -3.08 -12.04 5.27
N GLU A 73 -2.19 -11.48 4.46
CA GLU A 73 -0.74 -11.65 4.62
C GLU A 73 -0.21 -11.01 5.91
N PHE A 74 -0.89 -9.97 6.39
CA PHE A 74 -0.49 -9.19 7.57
C PHE A 74 -1.24 -9.61 8.84
N ASP A 75 -2.48 -10.10 8.71
CA ASP A 75 -3.32 -10.46 9.85
C ASP A 75 -3.23 -11.96 10.20
N GLY A 76 -2.96 -12.84 9.23
CA GLY A 76 -2.88 -14.29 9.43
C GLY A 76 -1.48 -14.84 9.71
N ASN A 77 -0.43 -14.03 9.55
CA ASN A 77 0.95 -14.50 9.64
C ASN A 77 1.47 -14.47 11.08
N MET A 78 1.86 -15.64 11.61
CA MET A 78 2.37 -15.79 12.98
C MET A 78 3.57 -14.86 13.30
N ARG A 79 4.42 -14.59 12.30
CA ARG A 79 5.54 -13.66 12.44
C ARG A 79 5.06 -12.23 12.70
N GLU A 80 4.08 -11.78 11.93
CA GLU A 80 3.50 -10.44 12.05
C GLU A 80 2.77 -10.29 13.38
N LEU A 81 1.96 -11.28 13.76
CA LEU A 81 1.23 -11.30 15.03
C LEU A 81 2.18 -11.22 16.25
N THR A 82 3.25 -12.03 16.25
CA THR A 82 4.22 -12.03 17.35
C THR A 82 5.02 -10.74 17.41
N THR A 83 5.42 -10.20 16.26
CA THR A 83 6.16 -8.92 16.18
C THR A 83 5.30 -7.77 16.69
N ARG A 84 4.03 -7.70 16.30
CA ARG A 84 3.09 -6.69 16.79
C ARG A 84 2.85 -6.78 18.28
N ALA A 85 2.69 -8.00 18.82
CA ALA A 85 2.54 -8.20 20.26
C ALA A 85 3.75 -7.68 21.03
N LEU A 86 4.96 -7.97 20.55
CA LEU A 86 6.21 -7.44 21.13
C LEU A 86 6.27 -5.91 21.07
N LEU A 87 6.01 -5.32 19.89
CA LEU A 87 6.06 -3.87 19.70
C LEU A 87 5.04 -3.16 20.59
N LYS A 88 3.85 -3.74 20.78
CA LYS A 88 2.83 -3.20 21.69
C LYS A 88 3.31 -3.11 23.14
N GLU A 89 4.02 -4.12 23.63
CA GLU A 89 4.59 -4.11 24.97
C GLU A 89 5.74 -3.10 25.10
N MET A 90 6.55 -2.95 24.05
CA MET A 90 7.68 -2.02 24.02
C MET A 90 7.27 -0.54 23.87
N HIS A 91 6.18 -0.27 23.15
CA HIS A 91 5.75 1.05 22.71
C HIS A 91 4.36 1.43 23.23
N GLN A 92 4.10 1.22 24.52
CA GLN A 92 2.78 1.39 25.13
C GLN A 92 2.17 2.80 24.98
N GLN A 93 3.02 3.84 24.89
CA GLN A 93 2.59 5.24 24.75
C GLN A 93 2.52 5.73 23.31
N THR A 94 2.98 4.92 22.35
CA THR A 94 3.15 5.30 20.94
C THR A 94 2.50 4.22 20.05
N PRO A 95 1.15 4.20 19.99
CA PRO A 95 0.38 3.18 19.28
C PRO A 95 0.71 3.03 17.79
N GLU A 96 1.19 4.10 17.16
CA GLU A 96 1.63 4.16 15.77
C GLU A 96 2.67 3.08 15.40
N TYR A 97 3.48 2.62 16.35
CA TYR A 97 4.52 1.60 16.11
C TYR A 97 4.02 0.17 16.00
N TYR A 98 2.76 -0.12 16.38
CA TYR A 98 2.21 -1.48 16.33
C TYR A 98 0.85 -1.58 15.61
N THR A 99 0.33 -0.46 15.09
CA THR A 99 -0.79 -0.43 14.17
C THR A 99 -0.37 -0.85 12.76
N VAL A 100 -1.19 -1.65 12.07
CA VAL A 100 -0.90 -2.06 10.69
C VAL A 100 -1.28 -0.93 9.74
N SER A 101 -0.29 -0.30 9.11
CA SER A 101 -0.52 0.82 8.20
C SER A 101 -1.23 0.42 6.90
N GLY A 102 -1.12 -0.86 6.49
CA GLY A 102 -1.87 -1.44 5.37
C GLY A 102 -3.35 -1.70 5.67
N GLY A 103 -3.77 -1.57 6.94
CA GLY A 103 -5.11 -1.90 7.40
C GLY A 103 -5.18 -3.25 8.13
N ILE A 104 -6.31 -3.50 8.78
CA ILE A 104 -6.64 -4.79 9.40
C ILE A 104 -8.05 -5.16 8.97
N ILE A 105 -8.29 -6.44 8.70
CA ILE A 105 -9.67 -6.93 8.64
C ILE A 105 -10.11 -7.06 10.08
N LEU A 106 -11.07 -6.25 10.52
CA LEU A 106 -11.76 -6.49 11.78
C LEU A 106 -12.68 -7.70 11.60
N LEU A 107 -12.10 -8.90 11.50
CA LEU A 107 -12.84 -10.12 11.77
C LEU A 107 -13.17 -10.04 13.27
N SER A 108 -14.42 -9.69 13.55
CA SER A 108 -14.94 -9.37 14.88
C SER A 108 -14.49 -10.38 15.95
N SER A 109 -14.09 -9.80 17.08
CA SER A 109 -14.30 -10.32 18.45
C SER A 109 -15.48 -11.27 18.62
#